data_AF-A0A8J3QF37-F1
#
_entry.id   AF-A0A8J3QF37-F1
#
_cell.length_a   1.000
_cell.length_b   1.000
_cell.length_c   1.000
_cell.angle_alpha   90.00
_cell.angle_beta   90.00
_cell.angle_gamma   90.00
#
_symmetry.space_group_name_H-M   'P 1'
#
loop_
_entity.id
_entity.type
_entity.pdbx_description
1 polymer ?
#
loop_
_entity_poly.entity_id
_entity_poly.type
_entity_poly.pdbx_seq_one_letter_code
_entity_poly.pdbx_strand_id
1 'polypeptide(L)'
;MRFDRYTVILLTLRPDAPVMTDEEAAQLQDRHLAHGADLQDRGLILARGPLTEQDDERFRGYSIWSVDAATAREHAQADPAVRAGRLAVNVMTWMMPEGNIQFSKVRAPRSIAEVMAD
;
A
#
# COMPACT_ATOMS: atom_id res chain seq x y z
N MET A 1 -0.01 -29.53 10.03
CA MET A 1 -0.13 -28.56 8.92
C MET A 1 0.70 -27.34 9.26
N ARG A 2 1.55 -26.87 8.33
CA ARG A 2 2.33 -25.64 8.52
C ARG A 2 1.57 -24.45 7.91
N PHE A 3 1.85 -23.25 8.40
CA PHE A 3 1.18 -22.03 7.96
C PHE A 3 2.21 -20.93 7.69
N ASP A 4 2.04 -20.25 6.56
CA ASP A 4 2.72 -18.99 6.31
C ASP A 4 1.98 -17.85 6.99
N ARG A 5 2.75 -16.80 7.33
CA ARG A 5 2.21 -15.57 7.92
C ARG A 5 2.83 -14.38 7.23
N TYR A 6 1.98 -13.46 6.78
CA TYR A 6 2.39 -12.19 6.21
C TYR A 6 1.77 -11.04 6.99
N THR A 7 2.49 -9.94 7.08
CA THR A 7 1.89 -8.68 7.47
C THR A 7 1.14 -8.11 6.26
N VAL A 8 -0.09 -7.69 6.49
CA VAL A 8 -0.92 -7.06 5.46
C VAL A 8 -1.39 -5.69 5.95
N ILE A 9 -1.47 -4.74 5.02
CA ILE A 9 -1.95 -3.39 5.31
C ILE A 9 -3.07 -3.03 4.36
N LEU A 10 -4.21 -2.63 4.93
CA LEU A 10 -5.31 -1.97 4.24
C LEU A 10 -5.23 -0.47 4.51
N LEU A 11 -5.04 0.31 3.45
CA LEU A 11 -5.15 1.77 3.48
C LEU A 11 -6.61 2.17 3.34
N THR A 12 -7.08 3.07 4.20
CA THR A 12 -8.44 3.59 4.13
C THR A 12 -8.44 5.11 4.05
N LEU A 13 -9.36 5.68 3.28
CA LEU A 13 -9.62 7.10 3.25
C LEU A 13 -10.12 7.51 4.63
N ARG A 14 -9.51 8.54 5.19
CA ARG A 14 -9.91 9.07 6.48
C ARG A 14 -11.22 9.85 6.35
N PRO A 15 -12.16 9.75 7.32
CA PRO A 15 -13.36 10.59 7.33
C PRO A 15 -13.05 12.09 7.40
N ASP A 16 -11.92 12.46 8.01
CA ASP A 16 -11.40 13.82 8.13
C ASP A 16 -10.26 14.12 7.14
N ALA A 17 -10.21 13.39 6.01
CA ALA A 17 -9.19 13.63 5.00
C ALA A 17 -9.27 15.08 4.49
N PRO A 18 -8.11 15.74 4.27
CA PRO A 18 -8.09 17.10 3.76
C PRO A 18 -8.74 17.19 2.38
N VAL A 19 -9.48 18.27 2.15
CA VAL A 19 -9.94 18.64 0.81
C VAL A 19 -8.73 19.09 0.00
N MET A 20 -8.59 18.54 -1.20
CA MET A 20 -7.47 18.80 -2.11
C MET A 20 -8.03 19.10 -3.49
N THR A 21 -7.36 19.99 -4.22
CA THR A 21 -7.55 20.11 -5.67
C THR A 21 -7.08 18.83 -6.38
N ASP A 22 -7.53 18.64 -7.61
CA ASP A 22 -7.09 17.50 -8.43
C ASP A 22 -5.56 17.50 -8.63
N GLU A 23 -4.96 18.69 -8.78
CA GLU A 23 -3.52 18.85 -8.90
C GLU A 23 -2.78 18.43 -7.63
N GLU A 24 -3.21 18.91 -6.45
CA GLU A 24 -2.60 18.52 -5.17
C GLU A 24 -2.76 17.02 -4.90
N ALA A 25 -3.93 16.45 -5.24
CA ALA A 25 -4.20 15.03 -5.11
C ALA A 25 -3.29 14.20 -6.04
N ALA A 26 -3.09 14.63 -7.28
CA ALA A 26 -2.21 13.98 -8.23
C ALA A 26 -0.74 14.02 -7.77
N GLN A 27 -0.25 15.19 -7.35
CA GLN A 27 1.11 15.33 -6.81
C GLN A 27 1.33 14.46 -5.56
N LEU A 28 0.32 14.36 -4.69
CA LEU A 28 0.39 13.49 -3.52
C LEU A 28 0.42 12.01 -3.91
N GLN A 29 -0.37 11.63 -4.90
CA GLN A 29 -0.43 10.27 -5.42
C GLN A 29 0.91 9.85 -6.05
N ASP A 30 1.59 10.73 -6.78
CA ASP A 30 2.94 10.46 -7.30
C ASP A 30 3.94 10.17 -6.18
N ARG A 31 3.94 11.00 -5.13
CA ARG A 31 4.82 10.78 -3.96
C ARG A 31 4.49 9.46 -3.25
N HIS A 32 3.20 9.10 -3.16
CA HIS A 32 2.75 7.83 -2.60
C HIS A 32 3.22 6.63 -3.43
N LEU A 33 3.14 6.72 -4.77
CA LEU A 33 3.62 5.67 -5.68
C LEU A 33 5.14 5.50 -5.59
N ALA A 34 5.90 6.60 -5.66
CA ALA A 34 7.35 6.57 -5.54
C ALA A 34 7.83 5.96 -4.21
N HIS A 35 7.23 6.37 -3.08
CA HIS A 35 7.51 5.77 -1.76
C HIS A 35 7.26 4.27 -1.75
N GLY A 36 6.13 3.84 -2.32
CA GLY A 36 5.77 2.44 -2.46
C GLY A 36 6.74 1.62 -3.28
N ALA A 37 7.14 2.16 -4.42
CA ALA A 37 8.08 1.54 -5.33
C ALA A 37 9.45 1.36 -4.66
N ASP A 38 9.95 2.36 -3.91
CA ASP A 38 11.20 2.24 -3.15
C ASP A 38 11.16 1.10 -2.13
N LEU A 39 10.04 0.95 -1.43
CA LEU A 39 9.85 -0.13 -0.47
C LEU A 39 9.77 -1.51 -1.15
N GLN A 40 9.17 -1.59 -2.33
CA GLN A 40 9.11 -2.83 -3.12
C GLN A 40 10.47 -3.18 -3.74
N ASP A 41 11.23 -2.19 -4.21
CA ASP A 41 12.60 -2.38 -4.74
C ASP A 41 13.54 -2.95 -3.67
N ARG A 42 13.36 -2.52 -2.42
CA ARG A 42 14.06 -3.02 -1.22
C ARG A 42 13.52 -4.37 -0.71
N GLY A 43 12.44 -4.89 -1.27
CA GLY A 43 11.83 -6.17 -0.88
C GLY A 43 11.05 -6.14 0.45
N LEU A 44 10.74 -4.95 0.97
CA LEU A 44 9.95 -4.79 2.20
C LEU A 44 8.45 -5.00 1.93
N ILE A 45 7.99 -4.50 0.80
CA ILE A 45 6.65 -4.80 0.25
C ILE A 45 6.83 -5.90 -0.81
N LEU A 46 6.05 -6.96 -0.68
CA LEU A 46 6.03 -8.08 -1.63
C LEU A 46 5.06 -7.82 -2.79
N ALA A 47 3.88 -7.27 -2.47
CA ALA A 47 2.86 -6.88 -3.43
C ALA A 47 2.05 -5.69 -2.89
N ARG A 48 1.62 -4.79 -3.76
CA ARG A 48 0.74 -3.66 -3.43
C ARG A 48 -0.10 -3.23 -4.62
N GLY A 49 -1.25 -2.64 -4.36
CA GLY A 49 -2.08 -2.05 -5.40
C GLY A 49 -3.31 -1.32 -4.85
N PRO A 50 -3.97 -0.51 -5.68
CA PRO A 50 -5.30 0.00 -5.37
C PRO A 50 -6.31 -1.15 -5.34
N LEU A 51 -7.46 -0.87 -4.72
CA LEU A 51 -8.64 -1.72 -4.81
C LEU A 51 -9.64 -1.04 -5.76
N THR A 52 -10.37 -1.83 -6.55
CA THR A 52 -11.37 -1.37 -7.54
C THR A 52 -12.67 -2.14 -7.35
N GLU A 53 -13.79 -1.63 -7.88
CA GLU A 53 -15.11 -2.29 -7.81
C GLU A 53 -15.52 -2.67 -6.37
N GLN A 54 -15.61 -1.68 -5.49
CA GLN A 54 -15.66 -1.87 -4.04
C GLN A 54 -17.04 -1.53 -3.48
N ASP A 55 -17.52 -2.35 -2.54
CA ASP A 55 -18.72 -2.01 -1.74
C ASP A 55 -18.47 -0.82 -0.81
N ASP A 56 -17.24 -0.72 -0.28
CA ASP A 56 -16.78 0.39 0.57
C ASP A 56 -15.67 1.17 -0.12
N GLU A 57 -16.04 2.29 -0.73
CA GLU A 57 -15.13 3.19 -1.46
C GLU A 57 -14.06 3.84 -0.56
N ARG A 58 -14.16 3.71 0.77
CA ARG A 58 -13.13 4.16 1.69
C ARG A 58 -11.90 3.28 1.63
N PHE A 59 -11.97 2.05 1.15
CA PHE A 59 -10.79 1.20 1.01
C PHE A 59 -9.95 1.69 -0.17
N ARG A 60 -8.68 2.03 0.03
CA ARG A 60 -7.87 2.73 -1.00
C ARG A 60 -6.72 1.91 -1.55
N GLY A 61 -6.21 0.95 -0.79
CA GLY A 61 -5.13 0.09 -1.25
C GLY A 61 -4.82 -1.03 -0.30
N TYR A 62 -4.25 -2.10 -0.83
CA TYR A 62 -3.85 -3.28 -0.09
C TYR A 62 -2.38 -3.58 -0.36
N SER A 63 -1.67 -4.06 0.66
CA SER A 63 -0.27 -4.46 0.52
C SER A 63 0.09 -5.63 1.42
N ILE A 64 1.00 -6.46 0.93
CA ILE A 64 1.57 -7.62 1.62
C ILE A 64 3.05 -7.36 1.85
N TRP A 65 3.54 -7.60 3.06
CA TRP A 65 4.86 -7.22 3.53
C TRP A 65 5.67 -8.43 3.96
N SER A 66 7.00 -8.36 3.75
CA SER A 66 7.97 -9.39 4.17
C SER A 66 8.45 -9.23 5.61
N VAL A 67 8.10 -8.11 6.25
CA VAL A 67 8.52 -7.73 7.60
C VAL A 67 7.38 -7.85 8.61
N ASP A 68 7.72 -7.76 9.89
CA ASP A 68 6.75 -7.79 10.99
C ASP A 68 5.82 -6.55 11.00
N ALA A 69 4.74 -6.66 11.78
CA ALA A 69 3.69 -5.64 11.85
C ALA A 69 4.15 -4.28 12.41
N ALA A 70 5.18 -4.25 13.26
CA ALA A 70 5.70 -3.00 13.81
C ALA A 70 6.53 -2.27 12.74
N THR A 71 7.46 -2.99 12.10
CA THR A 71 8.29 -2.45 11.01
C THR A 71 7.45 -2.00 9.81
N ALA A 72 6.46 -2.79 9.39
CA ALA A 72 5.56 -2.41 8.31
C ALA A 72 4.74 -1.15 8.66
N ARG A 73 4.27 -1.04 9.90
CA ARG A 73 3.52 0.13 10.38
C ARG A 73 4.37 1.39 10.30
N GLU A 74 5.64 1.32 10.74
CA GLU A 74 6.56 2.46 10.68
C GLU A 74 6.72 2.98 9.24
N HIS A 75 7.01 2.07 8.30
CA HIS A 75 7.14 2.44 6.88
C HIS A 75 5.85 2.96 6.25
N ALA A 76 4.70 2.38 6.62
CA ALA A 76 3.40 2.86 6.15
C ALA A 76 3.02 4.21 6.76
N GLN A 77 3.37 4.49 8.01
CA GLN A 77 3.18 5.81 8.62
C GLN A 77 4.10 6.88 8.03
N ALA A 78 5.21 6.48 7.43
CA ALA A 78 6.08 7.39 6.69
C ALA A 78 5.55 7.78 5.31
N ASP A 79 4.51 7.11 4.81
CA ASP A 79 3.91 7.37 3.50
C ASP A 79 3.40 8.82 3.39
N PRO A 80 3.71 9.54 2.30
CA PRO A 80 3.26 10.91 2.10
C PRO A 80 1.74 11.10 2.23
N ALA A 81 0.93 10.17 1.72
CA ALA A 81 -0.52 10.25 1.79
C ALA A 81 -1.06 9.99 3.20
N VAL A 82 -0.34 9.22 4.02
CA VAL A 82 -0.67 9.02 5.44
C VAL A 82 -0.26 10.23 6.26
N ARG A 83 0.95 10.77 6.05
CA ARG A 83 1.43 11.98 6.72
C ARG A 83 0.58 13.21 6.42
N ALA A 84 0.04 13.32 5.21
CA ALA A 84 -0.90 14.35 4.83
C ALA A 84 -2.29 14.21 5.50
N GLY A 85 -2.53 13.15 6.27
CA GLY A 85 -3.82 12.89 6.90
C GLY A 85 -4.91 12.44 5.93
N ARG A 86 -4.55 12.04 4.69
CA ARG A 86 -5.51 11.52 3.71
C ARG A 86 -5.85 10.06 3.97
N LEU A 87 -4.84 9.25 4.27
CA LEU A 87 -4.98 7.81 4.46
C LEU A 87 -4.72 7.38 5.92
N ALA A 88 -5.48 6.39 6.38
CA ALA A 88 -5.21 5.66 7.61
C ALA A 88 -4.62 4.28 7.30
N VAL A 89 -3.81 3.78 8.22
CA VAL A 89 -3.08 2.51 8.09
C VAL A 89 -3.71 1.46 9.02
N ASN A 90 -4.27 0.41 8.45
CA ASN A 90 -4.83 -0.73 9.18
C ASN A 90 -3.93 -1.94 8.96
N VAL A 91 -3.23 -2.39 10.01
CA VAL A 91 -2.24 -3.48 9.93
C VAL A 91 -2.82 -4.75 10.54
N MET A 92 -2.69 -5.87 9.84
CA MET A 92 -3.04 -7.20 10.34
C MET A 92 -1.94 -8.23 10.04
N THR A 93 -2.01 -9.39 10.69
CA THR A 93 -1.31 -10.60 10.26
C THR A 93 -2.29 -11.49 9.52
N TRP A 94 -1.97 -11.84 8.27
CA TRP A 94 -2.70 -12.83 7.49
C TRP A 94 -2.00 -14.18 7.55
N MET A 95 -2.76 -15.24 7.80
CA MET A 95 -2.25 -16.60 7.94
C MET A 95 -2.98 -17.54 6.96
N MET A 96 -2.23 -18.43 6.33
CA MET A 96 -2.73 -19.40 5.34
C MET A 96 -1.89 -20.69 5.39
N PRO A 97 -2.36 -21.82 4.83
CA PRO A 97 -1.51 -22.98 4.62
C PRO A 97 -0.21 -22.62 3.90
N GLU A 98 0.89 -23.22 4.37
CA GLU A 98 2.21 -22.97 3.80
C GLU A 98 2.26 -23.28 2.30
N GLY A 99 2.88 -22.40 1.52
CA GLY A 99 3.07 -22.57 0.08
C GLY A 99 1.90 -22.12 -0.80
N ASN A 100 0.83 -21.57 -0.21
CA ASN A 100 -0.32 -21.08 -0.97
C ASN A 100 -0.01 -19.88 -1.89
N ILE A 101 1.03 -19.10 -1.60
CA ILE A 101 1.40 -17.90 -2.34
C ILE A 101 2.89 -17.91 -2.66
N GLN A 102 3.24 -17.47 -3.86
CA GLN A 102 4.60 -17.17 -4.28
C GLN A 102 4.63 -15.74 -4.82
N PHE A 103 5.71 -15.02 -4.52
CA PHE A 103 5.91 -13.64 -4.98
C PHE A 103 7.03 -13.59 -6.02
N SER A 104 6.84 -12.78 -7.05
CA SER A 104 7.88 -12.44 -8.02
C SER A 104 8.19 -10.95 -7.93
N LYS A 105 9.45 -10.58 -8.07
CA LYS A 105 9.84 -9.17 -8.14
C LYS A 105 9.42 -8.60 -9.49
N VAL A 106 8.58 -7.57 -9.48
CA VAL A 106 8.15 -6.82 -10.66
C VAL A 106 8.48 -5.35 -10.48
N ARG A 107 8.65 -4.62 -11.58
CA ARG A 107 8.81 -3.16 -11.51
C ARG A 107 7.48 -2.54 -11.08
N ALA A 108 7.52 -1.76 -10.01
CA ALA A 108 6.37 -0.98 -9.56
C ALA A 108 6.32 0.37 -10.29
N PRO A 109 5.12 0.88 -10.64
CA PRO A 109 4.99 2.24 -11.14
C PRO A 109 5.32 3.24 -10.04
N ARG A 110 6.01 4.32 -10.41
CA ARG A 110 6.52 5.37 -9.52
C ARG A 110 5.74 6.68 -9.62
N SER A 111 4.84 6.79 -10.59
CA SER A 111 4.00 7.97 -10.81
C SER A 111 2.69 7.59 -11.53
N ILE A 112 1.70 8.49 -11.50
CA ILE A 112 0.46 8.39 -12.27
C ILE A 112 0.78 8.27 -13.77
N ALA A 113 1.75 9.04 -14.26
CA ALA A 113 2.13 9.00 -15.67
C ALA A 113 2.61 7.61 -16.12
N GLU A 114 3.36 6.90 -15.26
CA GLU A 114 3.76 5.51 -15.54
C GLU A 114 2.55 4.56 -15.52
N VAL A 115 1.61 4.74 -14.59
CA VAL A 115 0.39 3.91 -14.52
C VAL A 115 -0.49 4.07 -15.75
N MET A 116 -0.62 5.29 -16.29
CA MET A 116 -1.49 5.58 -17.43
C MET A 116 -0.87 5.22 -18.78
N ALA A 117 0.44 4.91 -18.81
CA ALA A 117 1.14 4.52 -20.03
C ALA A 117 1.08 3.00 -20.32
N ASP A 118 0.66 2.20 -19.33
CA ASP A 118 0.45 0.75 -19.41
C ASP A 118 -1.00 0.42 -19.78
#